data_AF-H9VQE9-F1
#
_entry.id   AF-H9VQE9-F1
#
_cell.length_a   1.000
_cell.length_b   1.000
_cell.length_c   1.000
_cell.angle_alpha   90.00
_cell.angle_beta   90.00
_cell.angle_gamma   90.00
#
_symmetry.space_group_name_H-M   'P 1'
#
loop_
_entity.id
_entity.type
_entity.pdbx_description
1 polymer ?
#
loop_
_entity_poly.entity_id
_entity_poly.type
_entity_poly.pdbx_seq_one_letter_code
_entity_poly.pdbx_strand_id
1 'polypeptide(L)' 'MEWKKSYLDLVLVPLAILCGLIYHCVLWYRVKNYPLQTTIGVNSIGRRLWIE' A
#
# COMPACT_ATOMS: atom_id res chain seq x y z
N MET A 1 -17.38 32.63 6.11
CA MET A 1 -17.47 31.20 6.47
C MET A 1 -16.39 30.92 7.49
N GLU A 2 -16.76 30.58 8.73
CA GLU A 2 -15.78 30.35 9.79
C GLU A 2 -15.14 28.97 9.62
N TRP A 3 -13.81 28.92 9.57
CA TRP A 3 -13.07 27.66 9.44
C TRP A 3 -13.16 26.90 10.77
N LYS A 4 -14.12 25.99 10.87
CA LYS A 4 -14.23 25.10 12.03
C LYS A 4 -13.07 24.11 11.99
N LYS A 5 -12.35 23.92 13.11
CA LYS A 5 -11.27 22.91 13.24
C LYS A 5 -11.69 21.53 12.72
N SER A 6 -12.95 21.16 12.91
CA SER A 6 -13.52 19.89 12.45
C SER A 6 -13.48 19.68 10.92
N TYR A 7 -13.41 20.73 10.11
CA TYR A 7 -13.24 20.59 8.65
C TYR A 7 -11.87 20.04 8.29
N LEU A 8 -10.84 20.37 9.08
CA LEU A 8 -9.49 19.90 8.85
C LEU A 8 -9.42 18.39 9.09
N ASP A 9 -9.97 17.91 10.21
CA ASP A 9 -10.09 16.48 10.49
C ASP A 9 -10.91 15.74 9.42
N LEU A 10 -12.02 16.33 8.96
CA LEU A 10 -12.86 15.74 7.92
C LEU A 10 -12.12 15.52 6.59
N VAL A 11 -11.07 16.30 6.31
CA VAL A 11 -10.26 16.17 5.09
C VAL A 11 -9.03 15.30 5.34
N LEU A 12 -8.30 15.55 6.42
CA LEU A 12 -7.03 14.87 6.70
C LEU A 12 -7.22 13.39 7.02
N VAL A 13 -8.28 13.03 7.76
CA VAL A 13 -8.54 11.63 8.14
C VAL A 13 -8.78 10.75 6.91
N PRO A 14 -9.74 11.05 6.02
CA PRO A 14 -9.93 10.22 4.82
C PRO A 14 -8.73 10.29 3.87
N LEU A 15 -8.02 11.42 3.79
CA LEU A 15 -6.80 11.53 2.98
C LEU A 15 -5.70 10.59 3.48
N ALA A 16 -5.48 10.52 4.81
CA ALA A 16 -4.51 9.62 5.40
C ALA A 16 -4.85 8.14 5.14
N ILE A 17 -6.14 7.79 5.24
CA ILE A 17 -6.63 6.45 4.92
C ILE A 17 -6.40 6.13 3.43
N LEU A 18 -6.73 7.06 2.53
CA LEU A 18 -6.51 6.91 1.09
C LEU A 18 -5.02 6.72 0.76
N CYS A 19 -4.12 7.49 1.38
CA CYS A 19 -2.69 7.31 1.22
C CYS A 19 -2.23 5.91 1.63
N GLY A 20 -2.73 5.38 2.75
CA GLY A 20 -2.45 4.01 3.19
C GLY A 20 -2.95 2.97 2.18
N LEU A 21 -4.18 3.12 1.69
CA LEU A 21 -4.76 2.24 0.67
C LEU A 21 -3.95 2.26 -0.63
N ILE A 22 -3.56 3.45 -1.11
CA ILE A 22 -2.74 3.61 -2.31
C ILE A 22 -1.39 2.91 -2.12
N TYR A 23 -0.73 3.11 -0.98
CA TYR A 23 0.55 2.46 -0.69
C TYR A 23 0.43 0.94 -0.77
N HIS A 24 -0.59 0.35 -0.13
CA HIS A 24 -0.81 -1.09 -0.17
C HIS A 24 -1.18 -1.61 -1.56
N CYS A 25 -2.01 -0.88 -2.31
CA CYS A 25 -2.35 -1.23 -3.69
C CYS A 25 -1.11 -1.22 -4.60
N VAL A 26 -0.25 -0.20 -4.49
CA VAL A 26 1.00 -0.11 -5.25
C VAL A 26 1.95 -1.23 -4.84
N LEU A 27 2.08 -1.49 -3.54
CA LEU A 27 2.91 -2.57 -3.03
C LEU A 27 2.45 -3.92 -3.58
N TRP A 28 1.14 -4.20 -3.52
CA TRP A 28 0.55 -5.41 -4.09
C TRP A 28 0.82 -5.50 -5.60
N TYR A 29 0.57 -4.42 -6.34
CA TYR A 29 0.77 -4.38 -7.78
C TYR A 29 2.24 -4.67 -8.15
N ARG A 30 3.20 -4.08 -7.42
CA ARG A 30 4.63 -4.29 -7.65
C ARG A 30 5.06 -5.72 -7.32
N VAL A 31 4.60 -6.27 -6.20
CA VAL A 31 4.89 -7.66 -5.81
C VAL A 31 4.34 -8.65 -6.84
N LYS A 32 3.14 -8.40 -7.39
CA LYS A 32 2.51 -9.30 -8.37
C LYS A 32 3.12 -9.20 -9.78
N ASN A 33 3.38 -7.99 -10.28
CA ASN A 33 3.84 -7.79 -11.67
C ASN A 33 5.37 -7.80 -11.80
N TYR A 34 6.09 -7.40 -10.75
CA TYR A 34 7.55 -7.33 -10.73
C TYR A 34 8.12 -8.07 -9.51
N PRO A 35 7.78 -9.35 -9.31
CA PRO A 35 8.19 -10.08 -8.12
C PRO A 35 9.71 -10.13 -7.97
N LEU A 36 10.46 -10.18 -9.07
CA LEU A 36 11.93 -10.22 -9.07
C LEU A 36 12.60 -8.88 -8.72
N GLN A 37 11.86 -7.77 -8.78
CA GLN A 37 12.38 -6.43 -8.41
C GLN A 37 12.07 -6.05 -6.97
N THR A 38 11.40 -6.93 -6.21
CA THR A 38 11.08 -6.69 -4.81
C THR A 38 11.55 -7.87 -3.98
N THR A 39 12.24 -7.62 -2.86
CA THR A 39 12.70 -8.67 -1.94
C THR A 39 11.54 -9.55 -1.47
N ILE A 40 10.35 -8.96 -1.28
CA ILE A 40 9.12 -9.67 -0.88
C ILE A 40 8.66 -10.64 -1.98
N GLY A 41 8.65 -10.19 -3.24
CA GLY A 41 8.28 -11.03 -4.38
C GLY A 41 9.26 -12.17 -4.64
N VAL A 42 10.58 -11.89 -4.59
CA VAL A 42 11.63 -12.92 -4.71
C VAL A 42 11.50 -13.96 -3.60
N ASN A 43 11.33 -13.51 -2.34
CA ASN A 43 11.16 -14.41 -1.20
C ASN A 43 9.88 -15.26 -1.31
N SER A 44 8.78 -14.68 -1.82
CA SER A 44 7.55 -15.43 -2.06
C SER A 44 7.70 -16.49 -3.15
N ILE A 45 8.43 -16.20 -4.23
CA ILE A 45 8.72 -17.17 -5.30
C ILE A 45 9.67 -18.26 -4.77
N GLY A 46 10.74 -17.87 -4.08
CA GLY A 46 11.70 -18.81 -3.50
C GLY A 46 11.05 -19.78 -2.51
N ARG A 47 10.13 -19.30 -1.67
CA ARG A 47 9.33 -20.17 -0.78
C ARG A 47 8.44 -21.14 -1.55
N ARG A 48 7.84 -20.69 -2.67
CA ARG A 48 7.00 -21.55 -3.51
C ARG A 48 7.82 -22.63 -4.21
N LEU A 49 9.00 -22.28 -4.72
CA LEU A 49 9.95 -23.21 -5.36
C LEU A 49 10.64 -24.15 -4.37
N TRP A 50 10.68 -23.82 -3.08
CA TRP A 50 11.28 -24.68 -2.06
C TRP A 50 10.33 -25.76 -1.54
N ILE A 51 9.02 -25.57 -1.71
CA ILE A 51 7.99 -26.54 -1.30
C ILE A 51 7.67 -27.52 -2.46
N GLU A 52 7.86 -27.13 -3.72
CA GLU A 52 7.82 -28.01 -4.90
C GLU A 52 9.12 -28.82 -5.05
#